data_AF-X1TXT8-F1
#
_entry.id   AF-X1TXT8-F1
#
_cell.length_a   1.000
_cell.length_b   1.000
_cell.length_c   1.000
_cell.angle_alpha   90.00
_cell.angle_beta   90.00
_cell.angle_gamma   90.00
#
_symmetry.space_group_name_H-M   'P 1'
#
loop_
_entity.id
_entity.type
_entity.pdbx_description
1 polymer ?
#
loop_
_entity_poly.entity_id
_entity_poly.type
_entity_poly.pdbx_seq_one_letter_code
_entity_poly.pdbx_strand_id
1 'polypeptide(L)'
;MSKELAGKVQTVLGPVSPEDLGITLMHEHCVVNIAIWFNEPEEATQKGLAYQKVKLENLGWIRFHMNSNLDNLCLLDEQMIIEELELFKRAGGNTLVDCTIDDIGRDPSALARISRAVGINIIMGSGYYKGVFYGSKLVDRSEQGSEQELADKIIRDIKDSVRDTGVKAVIINITSPSYFYQRNL
;
A
#
# COMPACT_ATOMS: atom_id res chain seq x y z
N MET A 1 -13.84 8.26 -21.25
CA MET A 1 -12.63 7.43 -21.41
C MET A 1 -12.26 7.47 -22.89
N SER A 2 -10.98 7.69 -23.24
CA SER A 2 -10.57 7.47 -24.62
C SER A 2 -10.82 6.00 -24.98
N LYS A 3 -11.21 5.71 -26.22
CA LYS A 3 -11.42 4.33 -26.71
C LYS A 3 -10.19 3.43 -26.52
N GLU A 4 -9.01 4.02 -26.28
CA GLU A 4 -7.73 3.31 -26.12
C GLU A 4 -7.59 2.49 -24.82
N LEU A 5 -8.30 2.82 -23.75
CA LEU A 5 -8.17 2.09 -22.47
C LEU A 5 -9.21 0.96 -22.30
N ALA A 6 -10.20 0.88 -23.20
CA ALA A 6 -11.24 -0.13 -23.09
C ALA A 6 -10.65 -1.55 -23.25
N GLY A 7 -10.92 -2.44 -22.29
CA GLY A 7 -10.43 -3.82 -22.31
C GLY A 7 -8.93 -3.95 -21.96
N LYS A 8 -8.29 -2.91 -21.43
CA LYS A 8 -6.91 -2.93 -20.96
C LYS A 8 -6.84 -2.78 -19.45
N VAL A 9 -5.74 -3.26 -18.87
CA VAL A 9 -5.43 -3.12 -17.45
C VAL A 9 -4.33 -2.09 -17.29
N GLN A 10 -4.59 -1.01 -16.56
CA GLN A 10 -3.60 0.02 -16.33
C GLN A 10 -2.62 -0.42 -15.23
N THR A 11 -1.32 -0.33 -15.52
CA THR A 11 -0.23 -0.58 -14.57
C THR A 11 0.50 0.72 -14.27
N VAL A 12 1.46 0.70 -13.35
CA VAL A 12 2.32 1.85 -13.09
C VAL A 12 3.23 2.23 -14.27
N LEU A 13 3.37 1.35 -15.27
CA LEU A 13 4.13 1.59 -16.50
C LEU A 13 3.25 1.83 -17.74
N GLY A 14 1.93 1.81 -17.59
CA GLY A 14 0.99 1.97 -18.70
C GLY A 14 -0.01 0.81 -18.84
N PRO A 15 -0.91 0.90 -19.83
CA PRO A 15 -1.90 -0.14 -20.09
C PRO A 15 -1.25 -1.42 -20.67
N VAL A 16 -1.69 -2.58 -20.17
CA VAL A 16 -1.34 -3.92 -20.67
C VAL A 16 -2.61 -4.70 -21.04
N SER A 17 -2.48 -5.78 -21.81
CA SER A 17 -3.63 -6.65 -22.09
C SER A 17 -3.97 -7.52 -20.86
N PRO A 18 -5.24 -7.86 -20.60
CA PRO A 18 -5.61 -8.77 -19.52
C PRO A 18 -4.89 -10.13 -19.61
N GLU A 19 -4.59 -10.59 -20.83
CA GLU A 19 -3.86 -11.83 -21.08
C GLU A 19 -2.39 -11.75 -20.65
N ASP A 20 -1.84 -10.53 -20.55
CA ASP A 20 -0.45 -10.27 -20.13
C ASP A 20 -0.30 -10.23 -18.60
N LEU A 21 -1.38 -10.42 -17.82
CA LEU A 21 -1.30 -10.37 -16.36
C LEU A 21 -0.59 -11.58 -15.78
N GLY A 22 -0.81 -12.78 -16.32
CA GLY A 22 -0.25 -14.02 -15.79
C GLY A 22 -0.63 -14.27 -14.31
N ILE A 23 0.27 -14.95 -13.56
CA ILE A 23 0.07 -15.19 -12.12
C ILE A 23 0.08 -13.86 -11.38
N THR A 24 -1.02 -13.58 -10.68
CA THR A 24 -1.28 -12.27 -10.07
C THR A 24 -1.50 -12.39 -8.55
N LEU A 25 -0.73 -11.63 -7.77
CA LEU A 25 -1.03 -11.37 -6.36
C LEU A 25 -1.99 -10.19 -6.26
N MET A 26 -3.20 -10.43 -5.77
CA MET A 26 -4.31 -9.46 -5.85
C MET A 26 -4.36 -8.46 -4.69
N HIS A 27 -3.56 -8.64 -3.65
CA HIS A 27 -3.57 -7.76 -2.48
C HIS A 27 -2.22 -7.80 -1.79
N GLU A 28 -1.33 -6.88 -2.14
CA GLU A 28 -0.01 -6.78 -1.53
C GLU A 28 0.32 -5.34 -1.15
N HIS A 29 1.37 -5.18 -0.36
CA HIS A 29 1.96 -3.89 -0.05
C HIS A 29 3.45 -3.94 -0.39
N CYS A 30 3.83 -3.30 -1.49
CA CYS A 30 5.18 -3.33 -2.02
C CYS A 30 6.09 -2.38 -1.23
N VAL A 31 5.70 -1.11 -1.14
CA VAL A 31 6.34 -0.09 -0.30
C VAL A 31 5.26 0.47 0.62
N VAL A 32 5.44 0.35 1.94
CA VAL A 32 4.40 0.74 2.90
C VAL A 32 4.98 1.23 4.21
N ASN A 33 4.32 2.23 4.78
CA ASN A 33 4.56 2.73 6.13
C ASN A 33 3.26 2.63 6.94
N ILE A 34 3.17 1.60 7.78
CA ILE A 34 2.05 1.40 8.72
C ILE A 34 2.45 1.71 10.17
N ALA A 35 3.45 2.58 10.37
CA ALA A 35 3.87 3.02 11.71
C ALA A 35 2.75 3.72 12.50
N ILE A 36 1.66 4.12 11.85
CA ILE A 36 0.45 4.60 12.53
C ILE A 36 -0.20 3.56 13.46
N TRP A 37 0.06 2.28 13.25
CA TRP A 37 -0.37 1.20 14.15
C TRP A 37 0.65 0.89 15.24
N PHE A 38 1.73 1.67 15.34
CA PHE A 38 2.76 1.45 16.34
C PHE A 38 2.21 1.62 17.75
N ASN A 39 2.41 0.58 18.56
CA ASN A 39 2.06 0.54 19.98
C ASN A 39 3.32 0.27 20.79
N GLU A 40 3.91 1.33 21.36
CA GLU A 40 5.10 1.19 22.19
C GLU A 40 4.79 0.35 23.45
N PRO A 41 5.65 -0.63 23.82
CA PRO A 41 5.49 -1.40 25.05
C PRO A 41 5.47 -0.51 26.31
N GLU A 42 4.64 -0.86 27.29
CA GLU A 42 4.55 -0.12 28.56
C GLU A 42 5.80 -0.36 29.43
N GLU A 43 6.29 -1.59 29.47
CA GLU A 43 7.42 -1.99 30.29
C GLU A 43 8.73 -1.40 29.76
N ALA A 44 9.44 -0.66 30.61
CA ALA A 44 10.70 -0.01 30.26
C ALA A 44 11.76 -0.97 29.70
N THR A 45 11.75 -2.24 30.14
CA THR A 45 12.68 -3.28 29.67
C THR A 45 12.39 -3.73 28.23
N GLN A 46 11.18 -3.53 27.73
CA GLN A 46 10.77 -3.94 26.39
C GLN A 46 10.87 -2.82 25.36
N LYS A 47 10.91 -1.55 25.79
CA LYS A 47 11.02 -0.39 24.88
C LYS A 47 12.20 -0.50 23.92
N GLY A 48 13.32 -1.07 24.35
CA GLY A 48 14.47 -1.31 23.49
C GLY A 48 14.18 -2.21 22.28
N LEU A 49 13.30 -3.22 22.43
CA LEU A 49 12.90 -4.12 21.34
C LEU A 49 12.03 -3.41 20.30
N ALA A 50 11.33 -2.35 20.69
CA ALA A 50 10.40 -1.64 19.81
C ALA A 50 11.08 -0.85 18.69
N TYR A 51 12.35 -0.47 18.91
CA TYR A 51 13.15 0.33 17.97
C TYR A 51 14.30 -0.46 17.33
N GLN A 52 14.42 -1.75 17.63
CA GLN A 52 15.41 -2.62 16.99
C GLN A 52 14.99 -3.01 15.58
N LYS A 53 15.97 -3.22 14.71
CA LYS A 53 15.77 -3.90 13.43
C LYS A 53 15.26 -5.32 13.64
N VAL A 54 14.41 -5.80 12.72
CA VAL A 54 13.97 -7.21 12.71
C VAL A 54 15.18 -8.10 12.48
N LYS A 55 15.37 -9.09 13.35
CA LYS A 55 16.47 -10.07 13.27
C LYS A 55 16.06 -11.37 13.94
N LEU A 56 16.80 -12.45 13.69
CA LEU A 56 16.42 -13.76 14.19
C LEU A 56 16.31 -13.81 15.73
N GLU A 57 17.13 -13.04 16.44
CA GLU A 57 17.17 -13.01 17.91
C GLU A 57 15.93 -12.37 18.55
N ASN A 58 15.27 -11.43 17.86
CA ASN A 58 14.07 -10.76 18.36
C ASN A 58 12.78 -11.20 17.65
N LEU A 59 12.87 -12.01 16.58
CA LEU A 59 11.73 -12.49 15.80
C LEU A 59 10.68 -13.20 16.66
N GLY A 60 11.11 -13.96 17.67
CA GLY A 60 10.21 -14.62 18.62
C GLY A 60 9.31 -13.61 19.33
N TRP A 61 9.86 -12.49 19.81
CA TRP A 61 9.10 -11.43 20.47
C TRP A 61 8.19 -10.70 19.47
N ILE A 62 8.71 -10.34 18.29
CA ILE A 62 7.97 -9.59 17.25
C ILE A 62 6.71 -10.35 16.81
N ARG A 63 6.77 -11.67 16.67
CA ARG A 63 5.61 -12.50 16.29
C ARG A 63 4.41 -12.38 17.24
N PHE A 64 4.64 -12.07 18.51
CA PHE A 64 3.56 -11.84 19.49
C PHE A 64 3.25 -10.36 19.68
N HIS A 65 4.07 -9.46 19.14
CA HIS A 65 3.98 -8.01 19.30
C HIS A 65 4.15 -7.31 17.95
N MET A 66 3.40 -7.76 16.93
CA MET A 66 3.54 -7.31 15.54
C MET A 66 3.47 -5.78 15.38
N ASN A 67 2.68 -5.12 16.23
CA ASN A 67 2.48 -3.67 16.22
C ASN A 67 3.45 -2.90 17.13
N SER A 68 4.34 -3.59 17.85
CA SER A 68 5.24 -2.96 18.82
C SER A 68 6.69 -2.94 18.37
N ASN A 69 6.98 -3.24 17.11
CA ASN A 69 8.29 -3.03 16.50
C ASN A 69 8.15 -2.13 15.26
N LEU A 70 8.81 -0.97 15.27
CA LEU A 70 8.68 0.00 14.16
C LEU A 70 9.21 -0.52 12.83
N ASP A 71 10.29 -1.30 12.87
CA ASP A 71 10.91 -1.85 11.66
C ASP A 71 10.00 -2.87 10.99
N ASN A 72 9.33 -3.72 11.77
CA ASN A 72 8.31 -4.67 11.30
C ASN A 72 7.09 -4.00 10.64
N LEU A 73 6.79 -2.75 11.01
CA LEU A 73 5.68 -1.97 10.46
C LEU A 73 6.05 -1.18 9.19
N CYS A 74 7.28 -1.32 8.69
CA CYS A 74 7.81 -0.46 7.63
C CYS A 74 8.52 -1.31 6.56
N LEU A 75 7.99 -1.32 5.34
CA LEU A 75 8.68 -1.85 4.16
C LEU A 75 9.17 -0.66 3.32
N LEU A 76 10.37 -0.19 3.63
CA LEU A 76 10.94 1.05 3.06
C LEU A 76 12.21 0.82 2.24
N ASP A 77 12.76 -0.39 2.24
CA ASP A 77 13.97 -0.73 1.50
C ASP A 77 13.62 -1.25 0.10
N GLU A 78 13.74 -0.37 -0.90
CA GLU A 78 13.43 -0.68 -2.31
C GLU A 78 14.27 -1.85 -2.84
N GLN A 79 15.52 -2.00 -2.40
CA GLN A 79 16.40 -3.08 -2.88
C GLN A 79 15.96 -4.43 -2.33
N MET A 80 15.64 -4.51 -1.04
CA MET A 80 15.07 -5.72 -0.44
C MET A 80 13.75 -6.11 -1.11
N ILE A 81 12.89 -5.12 -1.39
CA ILE A 81 11.61 -5.36 -2.08
C ILE A 81 11.83 -5.91 -3.50
N ILE A 82 12.81 -5.37 -4.25
CA ILE A 82 13.18 -5.88 -5.57
C ILE A 82 13.62 -7.35 -5.47
N GLU A 83 14.47 -7.70 -4.50
CA GLU A 83 14.97 -9.06 -4.30
C GLU A 83 13.84 -10.06 -3.98
N GLU A 84 12.87 -9.67 -3.15
CA GLU A 84 11.67 -10.47 -2.85
C GLU A 84 10.78 -10.65 -4.08
N LEU A 85 10.55 -9.59 -4.85
CA LEU A 85 9.72 -9.67 -6.05
C LEU A 85 10.41 -10.43 -7.20
N GLU A 86 11.74 -10.47 -7.24
CA GLU A 86 12.46 -11.37 -8.13
C GLU A 86 12.21 -12.84 -7.77
N LEU A 87 12.06 -13.20 -6.49
CA LEU A 87 11.67 -14.56 -6.10
C LEU A 87 10.27 -14.88 -6.64
N PHE A 88 9.32 -13.94 -6.50
CA PHE A 88 7.99 -14.08 -7.09
C PHE A 88 8.05 -14.27 -8.62
N LYS A 89 8.85 -13.44 -9.32
CA LYS A 89 9.04 -13.57 -10.77
C LYS A 89 9.64 -14.92 -11.16
N ARG A 90 10.67 -15.38 -10.43
CA ARG A 90 11.30 -16.71 -10.63
C ARG A 90 10.33 -17.86 -10.40
N ALA A 91 9.34 -17.69 -9.53
CA ALA A 91 8.26 -18.66 -9.29
C ALA A 91 7.16 -18.62 -10.36
N GLY A 92 7.27 -17.78 -11.40
CA GLY A 92 6.28 -17.62 -12.48
C GLY A 92 5.30 -16.49 -12.25
N GLY A 93 5.46 -15.74 -11.16
CA GLY A 93 4.72 -14.52 -10.86
C GLY A 93 4.90 -13.45 -11.93
N ASN A 94 3.86 -12.68 -12.22
CA ASN A 94 3.92 -11.69 -13.28
C ASN A 94 3.20 -10.37 -12.97
N THR A 95 2.19 -10.37 -12.10
CA THR A 95 1.50 -9.15 -11.69
C THR A 95 1.33 -9.08 -10.18
N LEU A 96 1.43 -7.88 -9.63
CA LEU A 96 1.10 -7.56 -8.25
C LEU A 96 0.14 -6.37 -8.21
N VAL A 97 -0.85 -6.43 -7.33
CA VAL A 97 -1.72 -5.31 -6.98
C VAL A 97 -1.24 -4.69 -5.68
N ASP A 98 -0.72 -3.47 -5.74
CA ASP A 98 -0.31 -2.70 -4.57
C ASP A 98 -1.53 -1.95 -3.99
N CYS A 99 -1.91 -2.35 -2.79
CA CYS A 99 -3.04 -1.85 -2.03
C CYS A 99 -2.66 -0.65 -1.13
N THR A 100 -1.44 -0.13 -1.24
CA THR A 100 -0.97 0.99 -0.43
C THR A 100 -1.64 2.28 -0.89
N ILE A 101 -2.19 3.04 0.05
CA ILE A 101 -2.83 4.34 -0.18
C ILE A 101 -2.06 5.46 0.53
N ASP A 102 -2.44 6.70 0.28
CA ASP A 102 -1.65 7.85 0.77
C ASP A 102 -1.49 7.86 2.30
N ASP A 103 -2.51 7.40 3.04
CA ASP A 103 -2.52 7.30 4.51
C ASP A 103 -1.40 6.38 5.07
N ILE A 104 -0.90 5.45 4.25
CA ILE A 104 0.12 4.45 4.64
C ILE A 104 1.34 4.48 3.71
N GLY A 105 1.60 5.62 3.07
CA GLY A 105 2.86 5.85 2.36
C GLY A 105 2.91 5.39 0.90
N ARG A 106 1.79 5.45 0.17
CA ARG A 106 1.78 5.16 -1.28
C ARG A 106 2.87 5.95 -2.02
N ASP A 107 3.67 5.26 -2.83
CA ASP A 107 4.75 5.85 -3.63
C ASP A 107 4.71 5.39 -5.10
N PRO A 108 4.00 6.12 -5.99
CA PRO A 108 3.90 5.77 -7.41
C PRO A 108 5.25 5.71 -8.13
N SER A 109 6.19 6.57 -7.74
CA SER A 109 7.50 6.65 -8.37
C SER A 109 8.37 5.44 -8.03
N ALA A 110 8.34 4.99 -6.76
CA ALA A 110 8.99 3.76 -6.34
C ALA A 110 8.38 2.54 -7.03
N LEU A 111 7.05 2.42 -7.06
CA LEU A 111 6.38 1.31 -7.75
C LEU A 111 6.79 1.22 -9.23
N ALA A 112 6.89 2.36 -9.91
CA ALA A 112 7.35 2.39 -11.31
C ALA A 112 8.83 1.96 -11.45
N ARG A 113 9.72 2.33 -10.53
CA ARG A 113 11.12 1.86 -10.54
C ARG A 113 11.21 0.36 -10.27
N ILE A 114 10.51 -0.13 -9.26
CA ILE A 114 10.47 -1.56 -8.88
C ILE A 114 9.92 -2.40 -10.03
N SER A 115 8.78 -2.00 -10.62
CA SER A 115 8.18 -2.69 -11.76
C SER A 115 9.16 -2.82 -12.94
N ARG A 116 9.92 -1.75 -13.25
CA ARG A 116 10.97 -1.78 -14.29
C ARG A 116 12.15 -2.68 -13.92
N ALA A 117 12.60 -2.64 -12.67
CA ALA A 117 13.75 -3.41 -12.21
C ALA A 117 13.48 -4.92 -12.24
N VAL A 118 12.31 -5.35 -11.76
CA VAL A 118 11.94 -6.76 -11.64
C VAL A 118 11.36 -7.31 -12.96
N GLY A 119 10.73 -6.47 -13.78
CA GLY A 119 10.04 -6.90 -14.99
C GLY A 119 8.70 -7.58 -14.71
N ILE A 120 7.95 -7.05 -13.74
CA ILE A 120 6.56 -7.45 -13.44
C ILE A 120 5.61 -6.27 -13.61
N ASN A 121 4.34 -6.56 -13.84
CA ASN A 121 3.29 -5.55 -13.78
C ASN A 121 2.97 -5.21 -12.33
N ILE A 122 2.93 -3.91 -12.01
CA ILE A 122 2.38 -3.43 -10.73
C ILE A 122 1.14 -2.60 -11.01
N ILE A 123 0.01 -2.99 -10.41
CA ILE A 123 -1.25 -2.26 -10.47
C ILE A 123 -1.40 -1.50 -9.15
N MET A 124 -1.47 -0.18 -9.23
CA MET A 124 -1.53 0.68 -8.04
C MET A 124 -2.97 1.00 -7.63
N GLY A 125 -3.23 0.92 -6.33
CA GLY A 125 -4.48 1.34 -5.72
C GLY A 125 -4.63 2.85 -5.56
N SER A 126 -5.87 3.31 -5.44
CA SER A 126 -6.25 4.63 -4.93
C SER A 126 -7.38 4.47 -3.92
N GLY A 127 -7.43 5.32 -2.91
CA GLY A 127 -8.49 5.31 -1.93
C GLY A 127 -8.07 5.93 -0.62
N TYR A 128 -8.82 5.59 0.43
CA TYR A 128 -8.71 6.16 1.77
C TYR A 128 -9.08 5.13 2.82
N TYR A 129 -8.42 5.18 3.97
CA TYR A 129 -8.80 4.39 5.13
C TYR A 129 -9.76 5.18 6.02
N LYS A 130 -11.05 4.84 6.06
CA LYS A 130 -12.03 5.48 6.97
C LYS A 130 -11.99 4.82 8.36
N GLY A 131 -12.17 5.58 9.44
CA GLY A 131 -12.51 5.04 10.78
C GLY A 131 -11.41 4.38 11.64
N VAL A 132 -10.38 3.71 11.10
CA VAL A 132 -9.32 3.06 11.95
C VAL A 132 -8.18 4.04 12.27
N PHE A 133 -7.99 5.06 11.43
CA PHE A 133 -6.87 6.00 11.47
C PHE A 133 -7.22 7.28 12.26
N TYR A 134 -8.50 7.45 12.61
CA TYR A 134 -9.11 8.68 13.14
C TYR A 134 -9.07 8.81 14.67
N GLY A 135 -8.14 8.10 15.31
CA GLY A 135 -7.85 8.16 16.75
C GLY A 135 -6.36 8.11 17.11
N SER A 136 -5.46 8.03 16.12
CA SER A 136 -4.02 8.13 16.37
C SER A 136 -3.62 9.60 16.55
N LYS A 137 -2.64 9.89 17.42
CA LYS A 137 -2.13 11.25 17.66
C LYS A 137 -1.45 11.91 16.44
N LEU A 138 -1.41 11.21 15.30
CA LEU A 138 -0.62 11.57 14.13
C LEU A 138 -1.46 12.13 12.97
N VAL A 139 -2.79 12.04 13.03
CA VAL A 139 -3.69 12.55 11.99
C VAL A 139 -4.67 13.53 12.61
N ASP A 140 -4.57 14.80 12.23
CA ASP A 140 -5.50 15.84 12.67
C ASP A 140 -6.91 15.52 12.15
N ARG A 141 -7.90 15.65 13.05
CA ARG A 141 -9.31 15.25 12.84
C ARG A 141 -10.10 16.26 12.01
N SER A 142 -9.46 17.35 11.59
CA SER A 142 -10.09 18.55 11.03
C SER A 142 -10.26 18.53 9.50
N GLU A 143 -9.52 17.68 8.78
CA GLU A 143 -9.53 17.64 7.32
C GLU A 143 -10.21 16.38 6.78
N GLN A 144 -11.50 16.23 7.06
CA GLN A 144 -12.32 15.32 6.24
C GLN A 144 -12.76 16.10 5.01
N GLY A 145 -12.11 15.83 3.88
CA GLY A 145 -12.68 16.18 2.59
C GLY A 145 -14.09 15.58 2.48
N SER A 146 -15.02 16.36 1.94
CA SER A 146 -16.36 15.91 1.58
C SER A 146 -16.30 14.65 0.71
N GLU A 147 -17.38 13.86 0.69
CA GLU A 147 -17.49 12.68 -0.19
C GLU A 147 -17.15 13.02 -1.65
N GLN A 148 -17.52 14.23 -2.08
CA GLN A 148 -17.21 14.75 -3.41
C GLN A 148 -15.72 14.96 -3.63
N GLU A 149 -15.01 15.57 -2.67
CA GLU A 149 -13.55 15.77 -2.78
C GLU A 149 -12.79 14.45 -2.80
N LEU A 150 -13.24 13.46 -2.04
CA LEU A 150 -12.68 12.11 -2.04
C LEU A 150 -12.90 11.42 -3.40
N ALA A 151 -14.12 11.50 -3.93
CA ALA A 151 -14.45 10.97 -5.25
C ALA A 151 -13.62 11.66 -6.35
N ASP A 152 -13.50 12.98 -6.30
CA ASP A 152 -12.74 13.77 -7.28
C ASP A 152 -11.24 13.44 -7.24
N LYS A 153 -10.67 13.15 -6.06
CA LYS A 153 -9.30 12.64 -5.97
C LYS A 153 -9.17 11.25 -6.59
N ILE A 154 -10.04 10.30 -6.28
CA ILE A 154 -9.99 8.96 -6.88
C ILE A 154 -10.13 9.05 -8.42
N ILE A 155 -11.04 9.90 -8.90
CA ILE A 155 -11.24 10.13 -10.33
C ILE A 155 -9.97 10.71 -10.97
N ARG A 156 -9.31 11.69 -10.34
CA ARG A 156 -8.03 12.26 -10.82
C ARG A 156 -6.92 11.23 -10.85
N ASP A 157 -6.76 10.44 -9.79
CA ASP A 157 -5.76 9.38 -9.69
C ASP A 157 -5.90 8.34 -10.84
N ILE A 158 -7.13 8.05 -11.25
CA ILE A 158 -7.44 7.09 -12.31
C ILE A 158 -7.33 7.72 -13.71
N LYS A 159 -7.82 8.95 -13.89
CA LYS A 159 -7.90 9.58 -15.23
C LYS A 159 -6.59 10.25 -15.64
N ASP A 160 -5.93 10.92 -14.70
CA ASP A 160 -4.84 11.85 -14.99
C ASP A 160 -3.51 11.31 -14.48
N SER A 161 -3.22 11.47 -13.19
CA SER A 161 -2.10 10.81 -12.50
C SER A 161 -2.19 11.05 -11.00
N VAL A 162 -1.53 10.20 -10.22
CA VAL A 162 -1.32 10.44 -8.80
C VAL A 162 -0.25 11.51 -8.63
N ARG A 163 -0.59 12.65 -8.00
CA ARG A 163 0.35 13.72 -7.61
C ARG A 163 1.30 14.16 -8.74
N ASP A 164 0.81 14.26 -9.98
CA ASP A 164 1.56 14.67 -11.17
C ASP A 164 2.77 13.78 -11.54
N THR A 165 2.81 12.55 -11.01
CA THR A 165 3.90 11.59 -11.29
C THR A 165 3.83 10.97 -12.69
N GLY A 166 2.74 11.20 -13.43
CA GLY A 166 2.42 10.50 -14.67
C GLY A 166 1.95 9.05 -14.48
N VAL A 167 1.93 8.55 -13.24
CA VAL A 167 1.48 7.20 -12.88
C VAL A 167 0.00 7.22 -12.50
N LYS A 168 -0.79 6.32 -13.06
CA LYS A 168 -2.24 6.21 -12.82
C LYS A 168 -2.58 5.05 -11.89
N ALA A 169 -3.60 5.23 -11.06
CA ALA A 169 -4.20 4.16 -10.25
C ALA A 169 -5.32 3.45 -11.01
N VAL A 170 -5.70 2.25 -10.55
CA VAL A 170 -6.77 1.45 -11.18
C VAL A 170 -7.78 0.93 -10.17
N ILE A 171 -7.29 0.36 -9.08
CA ILE A 171 -8.15 -0.30 -8.10
C ILE A 171 -8.52 0.73 -7.04
N ILE A 172 -9.81 0.88 -6.81
CA ILE A 172 -10.30 1.65 -5.67
C ILE A 172 -10.15 0.75 -4.45
N ASN A 173 -9.16 1.03 -3.60
CA ASN A 173 -8.98 0.34 -2.34
C ASN A 173 -9.74 1.10 -1.24
N ILE A 174 -10.81 0.50 -0.72
CA ILE A 174 -11.56 1.03 0.42
C ILE A 174 -11.43 0.04 1.54
N THR A 175 -10.53 0.34 2.47
CA THR A 175 -10.35 -0.47 3.66
C THR A 175 -10.96 0.30 4.83
N SER A 176 -12.25 0.06 5.04
CA SER A 176 -12.88 0.28 6.34
C SER A 176 -14.21 -0.46 6.42
N PRO A 177 -14.26 -1.62 7.10
CA PRO A 177 -15.54 -2.25 7.41
C PRO A 177 -16.33 -1.50 8.49
N SER A 178 -15.71 -0.56 9.23
CA SER A 178 -16.36 0.07 10.38
C SER A 178 -17.45 1.09 10.01
N TYR A 179 -17.46 1.63 8.79
CA TYR A 179 -18.52 2.54 8.36
C TYR A 179 -19.81 1.83 7.91
N PHE A 180 -19.73 0.60 7.38
CA PHE A 180 -20.91 -0.14 6.95
C PHE A 180 -21.66 -0.82 8.11
N TYR A 181 -20.99 -1.09 9.23
CA TYR A 181 -21.60 -1.73 10.40
C TYR A 181 -22.25 -0.77 11.40
N GLN A 182 -21.96 0.53 11.36
CA GLN A 182 -22.49 1.50 12.33
C GLN A 182 -23.79 2.20 11.91
N ARG A 183 -24.40 1.83 10.77
CA ARG A 183 -25.66 2.42 10.29
C ARG A 183 -26.93 1.63 10.61
N ASN A 184 -26.84 0.53 11.38
CA ASN A 184 -27.98 -0.32 11.73
C ASN A 184 -28.03 -0.74 13.22
N LEU A 185 -27.54 0.08 14.14
CA LEU A 185 -27.82 -0.05 15.57
C LEU A 185 -28.27 1.29 16.15
#